data_AF-D8PK52-F1
#
_entry.id   AF-D8PK52-F1
#
_cell.length_a   1.000
_cell.length_b   1.000
_cell.length_c   1.000
_cell.angle_alpha   90.00
_cell.angle_beta   90.00
_cell.angle_gamma   90.00
#
_symmetry.space_group_name_H-M   'P 1'
#
loop_
_entity.id
_entity.type
_entity.pdbx_description
1 polymer ?
#
loop_
_entity_poly.entity_id
_entity_poly.type
_entity_poly.pdbx_seq_one_letter_code
_entity_poly.pdbx_strand_id
1 'polypeptide(L)'
;MSSPPCVHCAAPAPTRAEDVYNFNSFVNWEYDYTPSPEGRIHMQHGLPTSAYPAMQAALANSACEEVDVWSNPFLDFRQTDLSQTPELDITPTTSTNEPRVVSTAFNAQTTPNLDYPADIQLVSTDDVYFYVSTAVLNASSFNRFTEALTGPTIPCRGFPCKRVPERAEVLNVLLHTAYGVSPSAFVPSLTTLTDAIGRLPTYGLNPKAHVAPGGPIFELVRAQAALSPLHVYTVAAMHDLFPLAQMVSPHLLSYPISSMTDAQASGIGAVYLKHLFLLHRRRVDALRDLLAQPPQFHPATDACDYGAQRGLARSWSAAAATVLSEARPDTSVGAIEDAFRGLKASLTCAECRKGLEIRVRRAVVEWTMTSTSI
;
A
#
# COMPACT_ATOMS: atom_id res chain seq x y z
N MET A 1 -41.77 -74.32 -3.55
CA MET A 1 -40.49 -74.94 -3.95
C MET A 1 -39.42 -73.86 -3.94
N SER A 2 -38.24 -74.22 -3.44
CA SER A 2 -36.98 -73.46 -3.44
C SER A 2 -36.74 -72.49 -2.28
N SER A 3 -35.62 -72.78 -1.62
CA SER A 3 -35.03 -72.30 -0.37
C SER A 3 -34.65 -70.80 -0.32
N PRO A 4 -34.41 -70.24 0.88
CA PRO A 4 -33.91 -68.88 1.06
C PRO A 4 -32.37 -68.83 1.06
N PRO A 5 -31.78 -67.73 0.57
CA PRO A 5 -30.59 -67.17 1.22
C PRO A 5 -30.61 -65.62 1.15
N CYS A 6 -29.83 -64.82 1.87
CA CYS A 6 -28.82 -65.01 2.90
C CYS A 6 -28.76 -63.69 3.69
N VAL A 7 -28.71 -63.77 5.02
CA VAL A 7 -28.39 -62.65 5.90
C VAL A 7 -26.86 -62.50 5.92
N HIS A 8 -26.38 -61.37 5.39
CA HIS A 8 -25.03 -60.79 5.46
C HIS A 8 -24.54 -60.37 4.07
N CYS A 9 -24.96 -59.18 3.64
CA CYS A 9 -24.21 -58.28 2.74
C CYS A 9 -24.85 -56.89 2.88
N ALA A 10 -24.53 -56.19 3.97
CA ALA A 10 -24.84 -54.78 4.11
C ALA A 10 -23.76 -53.99 3.35
N ALA A 11 -24.14 -53.38 2.22
CA ALA A 11 -23.34 -52.34 1.58
C ALA A 11 -23.92 -50.97 2.00
N PRO A 12 -23.15 -50.10 2.66
CA PRO A 12 -23.62 -48.76 3.00
C PRO A 12 -23.68 -47.86 1.76
N ALA A 13 -24.70 -47.00 1.73
CA ALA A 13 -24.91 -45.97 0.72
C ALA A 13 -23.71 -45.01 0.60
N PRO A 14 -23.40 -44.49 -0.60
CA PRO A 14 -22.32 -43.53 -0.78
C PRO A 14 -22.67 -42.20 -0.14
N THR A 15 -21.95 -41.87 0.94
CA THR A 15 -21.95 -40.54 1.56
C THR A 15 -21.24 -39.54 0.65
N ARG A 16 -21.98 -38.48 0.33
CA ARG A 16 -21.58 -37.15 -0.14
C ARG A 16 -20.10 -36.84 0.13
N ALA A 17 -19.27 -36.94 -0.90
CA ALA A 17 -17.91 -36.43 -0.88
C ALA A 17 -17.98 -34.90 -0.92
N GLU A 18 -17.45 -34.27 0.12
CA GLU A 18 -17.19 -32.84 0.16
C GLU A 18 -15.98 -32.55 -0.72
N ASP A 19 -16.20 -31.72 -1.74
CA ASP A 19 -15.17 -31.13 -2.58
C ASP A 19 -14.27 -30.20 -1.76
N VAL A 20 -13.25 -30.77 -1.13
CA VAL A 20 -12.11 -30.00 -0.61
C VAL A 20 -11.17 -29.79 -1.79
N TYR A 21 -11.22 -28.59 -2.37
CA TYR A 21 -10.24 -28.11 -3.33
C TYR A 21 -8.84 -28.13 -2.71
N ASN A 22 -8.11 -29.20 -3.00
CA ASN A 22 -6.72 -29.40 -2.66
C ASN A 22 -5.85 -28.60 -3.65
N PHE A 23 -5.77 -27.28 -3.46
CA PHE A 23 -4.90 -26.40 -4.24
C PHE A 23 -3.49 -26.36 -3.65
N ASN A 24 -2.88 -27.53 -3.48
CA ASN A 24 -1.49 -27.69 -3.05
C ASN A 24 -0.79 -28.67 -4.00
N SER A 25 -0.44 -28.21 -5.19
CA SER A 25 0.74 -28.73 -5.88
C SER A 25 1.16 -27.78 -7.01
N PHE A 26 2.47 -27.58 -7.10
CA PHE A 26 3.19 -26.89 -8.16
C PHE A 26 3.02 -25.38 -8.20
N VAL A 27 4.02 -24.69 -7.66
CA VAL A 27 4.84 -23.71 -8.37
C VAL A 27 5.81 -23.10 -7.34
N ASN A 28 7.05 -23.59 -7.37
CA ASN A 28 8.17 -23.01 -6.65
C ASN A 28 8.83 -22.02 -7.61
N TRP A 29 8.42 -20.75 -7.58
CA TRP A 29 9.18 -19.68 -8.22
C TRP A 29 9.93 -18.93 -7.11
N GLU A 30 11.16 -19.36 -6.85
CA GLU A 30 12.14 -18.46 -6.25
C GLU A 30 12.35 -17.31 -7.26
N TYR A 31 11.94 -16.11 -6.88
CA TYR A 31 12.31 -14.91 -7.62
C TYR A 31 13.77 -14.61 -7.28
N ASP A 32 14.67 -15.00 -8.19
CA ASP A 32 16.03 -14.46 -8.24
C ASP A 32 15.94 -12.97 -8.60
N TYR A 33 15.92 -12.12 -7.58
CA TYR A 33 16.22 -10.70 -7.74
C TYR A 33 17.71 -10.56 -8.01
N THR A 34 18.09 -10.59 -9.29
CA THR A 34 19.41 -10.15 -9.73
C THR A 34 19.35 -8.64 -9.99
N PRO A 35 20.07 -7.81 -9.22
CA PRO A 35 20.20 -6.40 -9.56
C PRO A 35 21.03 -6.29 -10.84
N SER A 36 20.41 -5.82 -11.93
CA SER A 36 21.16 -5.50 -13.15
C SER A 36 22.15 -4.37 -12.85
N PRO A 37 23.43 -4.51 -13.23
CA PRO A 37 24.39 -3.43 -13.12
C PRO A 37 24.21 -2.45 -14.29
N GLU A 38 24.50 -1.19 -14.02
CA GLU A 38 24.79 -0.09 -14.96
C GLU A 38 23.60 0.69 -15.57
N GLY A 39 23.49 1.91 -15.05
CA GLY A 39 22.76 3.06 -15.58
C GLY A 39 23.09 4.30 -14.75
N ARG A 40 24.39 4.50 -14.48
CA ARG A 40 24.91 5.57 -13.60
C ARG A 40 24.84 6.90 -14.34
N ILE A 41 23.72 7.61 -14.24
CA ILE A 41 23.68 9.04 -14.58
C ILE A 41 24.16 9.81 -13.35
N HIS A 42 25.45 10.16 -13.38
CA HIS A 42 26.04 11.10 -12.45
C HIS A 42 25.56 12.51 -12.84
N MET A 43 24.59 13.06 -12.10
CA MET A 43 24.48 14.52 -11.96
C MET A 43 24.92 14.88 -10.55
N GLN A 44 26.23 15.03 -10.41
CA GLN A 44 26.83 15.78 -9.30
C GLN A 44 26.63 17.26 -9.63
N HIS A 45 25.82 17.97 -8.84
CA HIS A 45 26.16 19.30 -8.35
C HIS A 45 25.39 19.52 -7.05
N GLY A 46 26.12 19.51 -5.93
CA GLY A 46 25.58 19.93 -4.65
C GLY A 46 25.33 21.42 -4.66
N LEU A 47 24.15 21.83 -4.23
CA LEU A 47 23.85 23.20 -3.84
C LEU A 47 23.37 23.21 -2.37
N PRO A 48 23.68 24.26 -1.62
CA PRO A 48 23.62 24.25 -0.17
C PRO A 48 22.18 24.40 0.34
N THR A 49 21.85 23.64 1.36
CA THR A 49 20.68 23.82 2.22
C THR A 49 20.78 25.18 2.92
N SER A 50 20.09 26.19 2.37
CA SER A 50 19.87 27.47 3.04
C SER A 50 18.50 27.47 3.72
N ALA A 51 18.50 27.90 4.97
CA ALA A 51 17.42 27.82 5.94
C ALA A 51 16.29 28.83 5.67
N TYR A 52 15.05 28.42 5.96
CA TYR A 52 13.97 29.33 6.33
C TYR A 52 13.21 28.77 7.55
N PRO A 53 12.95 29.60 8.59
CA PRO A 53 12.26 29.17 9.79
C PRO A 53 10.74 29.42 9.73
N ALA A 54 10.03 28.61 10.53
CA ALA A 54 8.69 28.82 11.09
C ALA A 54 7.47 28.77 10.16
N MET A 55 6.78 27.63 10.16
CA MET A 55 5.30 27.57 10.24
C MET A 55 4.84 26.20 10.77
N GLN A 56 5.01 25.97 12.07
CA GLN A 56 4.26 24.96 12.81
C GLN A 56 3.06 25.63 13.46
N ALA A 57 1.88 25.52 12.84
CA ALA A 57 0.56 25.58 13.49
C ALA A 57 -0.54 25.54 12.42
N ALA A 58 -0.89 24.36 11.92
CA ALA A 58 -2.16 24.09 11.24
C ALA A 58 -2.38 22.58 11.06
N LEU A 59 -2.41 21.84 12.18
CA LEU A 59 -2.98 20.48 12.22
C LEU A 59 -4.15 20.50 13.19
N ALA A 60 -5.25 21.10 12.75
CA ALA A 60 -6.56 20.86 13.33
C ALA A 60 -7.61 21.32 12.31
N ASN A 61 -8.52 20.40 11.98
CA ASN A 61 -9.74 20.57 11.19
C ASN A 61 -9.61 20.27 9.70
N SER A 62 -9.89 19.01 9.33
CA SER A 62 -10.81 18.78 8.23
C SER A 62 -11.56 17.47 8.44
N ALA A 63 -12.88 17.57 8.44
CA ALA A 63 -13.82 16.50 8.64
C ALA A 63 -13.90 15.62 7.37
N CYS A 64 -14.15 14.33 7.59
CA CYS A 64 -14.30 13.33 6.54
C CYS A 64 -15.56 13.60 5.72
N GLU A 65 -15.41 13.86 4.42
CA GLU A 65 -16.43 13.56 3.41
C GLU A 65 -15.95 12.34 2.63
N GLU A 66 -16.64 11.22 2.83
CA GLU A 66 -16.54 10.03 1.99
C GLU A 66 -17.17 10.36 0.64
N VAL A 67 -16.34 10.51 -0.39
CA VAL A 67 -16.79 10.58 -1.79
C VAL A 67 -16.40 9.27 -2.45
N ASP A 68 -17.38 8.56 -3.03
CA ASP A 68 -17.20 7.30 -3.75
C ASP A 68 -16.17 7.43 -4.89
N VAL A 69 -14.96 6.91 -4.66
CA VAL A 69 -13.78 7.01 -5.57
C VAL A 69 -13.81 5.99 -6.72
N TRP A 70 -14.87 5.20 -6.89
CA TRP A 70 -14.88 4.08 -7.85
C TRP A 70 -15.43 4.42 -9.25
N SER A 71 -15.22 5.65 -9.74
CA SER A 71 -15.52 5.98 -11.14
C SER A 71 -14.29 5.78 -12.02
N ASN A 72 -14.35 4.72 -12.83
CA ASN A 72 -13.31 4.28 -13.75
C ASN A 72 -13.24 5.21 -14.98
N PRO A 73 -12.14 5.94 -15.26
CA PRO A 73 -12.10 6.98 -16.30
C PRO A 73 -11.90 6.46 -17.74
N PHE A 74 -12.09 5.16 -18.01
CA PHE A 74 -11.72 4.55 -19.30
C PHE A 74 -12.88 4.13 -20.22
N LEU A 75 -14.12 4.54 -19.95
CA LEU A 75 -15.25 4.22 -20.84
C LEU A 75 -16.28 5.36 -20.90
N ASP A 76 -16.12 6.32 -21.82
CA ASP A 76 -17.23 6.81 -22.65
C ASP A 76 -16.72 7.59 -23.87
N PHE A 77 -16.63 6.91 -25.02
CA PHE A 77 -16.56 7.55 -26.34
C PHE A 77 -17.94 7.38 -26.96
N ARG A 78 -18.77 8.42 -26.88
CA ARG A 78 -19.92 8.57 -27.76
C ARG A 78 -19.84 9.87 -28.53
N GLN A 79 -19.76 9.64 -29.83
CA GLN A 79 -19.71 10.56 -30.94
C GLN A 79 -21.05 11.32 -31.05
N THR A 80 -21.01 12.64 -31.04
CA THR A 80 -22.05 13.48 -31.63
C THR A 80 -21.40 14.54 -32.51
N ASP A 81 -21.77 14.47 -33.78
CA ASP A 81 -21.38 15.34 -34.88
C ASP A 81 -22.33 16.55 -34.99
N LEU A 82 -21.87 17.54 -35.76
CA LEU A 82 -22.55 18.67 -36.38
C LEU A 82 -22.58 20.04 -35.67
N SER A 83 -21.67 20.87 -36.18
CA SER A 83 -21.93 22.17 -36.81
C SER A 83 -22.39 23.33 -35.92
N GLN A 84 -21.48 24.28 -35.71
CA GLN A 84 -21.71 25.72 -35.99
C GLN A 84 -20.41 26.52 -35.88
N THR A 85 -20.00 27.12 -37.00
CA THR A 85 -19.03 28.22 -37.06
C THR A 85 -19.69 29.52 -36.61
N PRO A 86 -19.03 30.33 -35.77
CA PRO A 86 -19.21 31.77 -35.80
C PRO A 86 -17.94 32.50 -36.21
N GLU A 87 -18.16 33.36 -37.20
CA GLU A 87 -17.44 34.53 -37.67
C GLU A 87 -16.54 35.22 -36.63
N LEU A 88 -15.30 35.51 -37.05
CA LEU A 88 -14.29 36.23 -36.29
C LEU A 88 -14.62 37.73 -36.25
N ASP A 89 -14.96 38.24 -35.06
CA ASP A 89 -14.96 39.68 -34.79
C ASP A 89 -13.70 40.02 -33.97
N ILE A 90 -12.70 40.57 -34.64
CA ILE A 90 -11.41 40.96 -34.04
C ILE A 90 -11.58 42.39 -33.50
N THR A 91 -12.03 42.50 -32.26
CA THR A 91 -11.78 43.69 -31.45
C THR A 91 -10.51 43.50 -30.65
N PRO A 92 -9.54 44.44 -30.66
CA PRO A 92 -8.36 44.36 -29.80
C PRO A 92 -8.80 44.65 -28.36
N THR A 93 -9.08 43.60 -27.60
CA THR A 93 -9.31 43.71 -26.17
C THR A 93 -8.00 44.12 -25.50
N THR A 94 -7.97 45.38 -25.09
CA THR A 94 -7.07 45.93 -24.08
C THR A 94 -6.85 44.91 -22.96
N SER A 95 -5.59 44.54 -22.73
CA SER A 95 -5.16 43.57 -21.72
C SER A 95 -5.61 44.03 -20.34
N THR A 96 -6.73 43.49 -19.86
CA THR A 96 -7.10 43.54 -18.45
C THR A 96 -6.02 42.81 -17.66
N ASN A 97 -5.36 43.54 -16.76
CA ASN A 97 -4.30 43.04 -15.91
C ASN A 97 -4.91 42.19 -14.78
N GLU A 98 -5.58 41.10 -15.14
CA GLU A 98 -6.24 40.22 -14.18
C GLU A 98 -5.18 39.53 -13.31
N PRO A 99 -5.33 39.54 -11.97
CA PRO A 99 -4.39 38.90 -11.07
C PRO A 99 -4.38 37.39 -11.32
N ARG A 100 -3.19 36.82 -11.52
CA ARG A 100 -3.01 35.38 -11.74
C ARG A 100 -2.40 34.72 -10.51
N VAL A 101 -2.86 33.52 -10.20
CA VAL A 101 -2.27 32.68 -9.17
C VAL A 101 -1.10 31.93 -9.79
N VAL A 102 0.09 32.08 -9.21
CA VAL A 102 1.33 31.46 -9.70
C VAL A 102 1.90 30.58 -8.60
N SER A 103 2.44 29.42 -8.97
CA SER A 103 3.13 28.53 -8.03
C SER A 103 4.30 29.24 -7.35
N THR A 104 4.41 29.10 -6.03
CA THR A 104 5.55 29.63 -5.27
C THR A 104 6.83 28.81 -5.49
N ALA A 105 6.72 27.54 -5.90
CA ALA A 105 7.85 26.67 -6.22
C ALA A 105 8.30 26.76 -7.68
N PHE A 106 7.39 27.07 -8.60
CA PHE A 106 7.65 27.13 -10.04
C PHE A 106 7.13 28.47 -10.60
N ASN A 107 7.83 29.56 -10.28
CA ASN A 107 7.58 30.88 -10.87
C ASN A 107 8.83 31.43 -11.56
N ALA A 108 8.68 32.60 -12.20
CA ALA A 108 9.75 33.26 -12.95
C ALA A 108 11.00 33.62 -12.11
N GLN A 109 10.89 33.66 -10.78
CA GLN A 109 11.96 34.11 -9.86
C GLN A 109 12.58 32.96 -9.07
N THR A 110 11.84 31.88 -8.82
CA THR A 110 12.26 30.75 -7.97
C THR A 110 12.25 29.42 -8.73
N THR A 111 12.85 29.38 -9.91
CA THR A 111 12.99 28.10 -10.64
C THR A 111 13.96 27.19 -9.88
N PRO A 112 13.63 25.90 -9.66
CA PRO A 112 14.50 24.99 -8.90
C PRO A 112 15.86 24.72 -9.56
N ASN A 113 16.00 25.02 -10.85
CA ASN A 113 17.22 24.85 -11.61
C ASN A 113 17.53 26.12 -12.40
N LEU A 114 18.57 26.85 -11.97
CA LEU A 114 18.99 28.11 -12.58
C LEU A 114 19.66 27.93 -13.95
N ASP A 115 20.23 26.75 -14.21
CA ASP A 115 20.92 26.45 -15.48
C ASP A 115 19.92 26.23 -16.63
N TYR A 116 18.65 25.96 -16.30
CA TYR A 116 17.58 25.70 -17.26
C TYR A 116 16.39 26.62 -16.98
N PRO A 117 16.40 27.85 -17.54
CA PRO A 117 15.32 28.81 -17.32
C PRO A 117 13.99 28.28 -17.86
N ALA A 118 12.90 28.78 -17.30
CA ALA A 118 11.57 28.44 -17.77
C ALA A 118 11.35 28.96 -19.19
N ASP A 119 10.82 28.11 -20.07
CA ASP A 119 10.52 28.41 -21.47
C ASP A 119 9.05 28.10 -21.84
N ILE A 120 8.30 27.49 -20.91
CA ILE A 120 6.87 27.20 -21.06
C ILE A 120 6.14 27.32 -19.71
N GLN A 121 4.87 27.70 -19.77
CA GLN A 121 3.95 27.69 -18.64
C GLN A 121 3.01 26.50 -18.73
N LEU A 122 2.90 25.74 -17.65
CA LEU A 122 1.79 24.79 -17.48
C LEU A 122 0.71 25.45 -16.64
N VAL A 123 -0.55 25.29 -17.05
CA VAL A 123 -1.72 25.83 -16.36
C VAL A 123 -2.56 24.67 -15.87
N SER A 124 -2.77 24.59 -14.56
CA SER A 124 -3.62 23.57 -13.95
C SER A 124 -5.11 23.82 -14.22
N THR A 125 -5.96 22.86 -13.86
CA THR A 125 -7.42 22.99 -14.04
C THR A 125 -8.05 24.10 -13.20
N ASP A 126 -7.43 24.41 -12.06
CA ASP A 126 -7.77 25.46 -11.09
C ASP A 126 -6.99 26.77 -11.34
N ASP A 127 -6.51 26.98 -12.58
CA ASP A 127 -5.92 28.24 -13.07
C ASP A 127 -4.67 28.72 -12.33
N VAL A 128 -3.88 27.78 -11.80
CA VAL A 128 -2.55 28.06 -11.25
C VAL A 128 -1.50 27.88 -12.33
N TYR A 129 -0.61 28.86 -12.44
CA TYR A 129 0.45 28.91 -13.46
C TYR A 129 1.77 28.40 -12.89
N PHE A 130 2.44 27.54 -13.65
CA PHE A 130 3.72 26.92 -13.32
C PHE A 130 4.74 27.25 -14.41
N TYR A 131 5.81 27.94 -14.04
CA TYR A 131 6.92 28.26 -14.93
C TYR A 131 7.93 27.11 -14.92
N VAL A 132 8.09 26.42 -16.04
CA VAL A 132 8.89 25.20 -16.14
C VAL A 132 9.77 25.21 -17.38
N SER A 133 10.78 24.34 -17.37
CA SER A 133 11.74 24.17 -18.45
C SER A 133 11.44 22.89 -19.24
N THR A 134 11.17 23.07 -20.52
CA THR A 134 10.95 21.99 -21.49
C THR A 134 12.16 21.05 -21.55
N ALA A 135 13.38 21.58 -21.40
CA ALA A 135 14.61 20.77 -21.38
C ALA A 135 14.65 19.80 -20.19
N VAL A 136 14.33 20.27 -18.98
CA VAL A 136 14.30 19.43 -17.77
C VAL A 136 13.18 18.39 -17.84
N LEU A 137 11.99 18.79 -18.29
CA LEU A 137 10.85 17.87 -18.43
C LEU A 137 11.09 16.82 -19.51
N ASN A 138 11.77 17.16 -20.61
CA ASN A 138 12.17 16.19 -21.63
C ASN A 138 13.26 15.24 -21.15
N ALA A 139 14.20 15.71 -20.32
CA ALA A 139 15.26 14.86 -19.78
C ALA A 139 14.74 13.86 -18.73
N SER A 140 13.67 14.20 -18.02
CA SER A 140 13.08 13.37 -16.96
C SER A 140 11.97 12.44 -17.44
N SER A 141 11.36 12.69 -18.60
CA SER A 141 10.22 11.91 -19.11
C SER A 141 10.51 11.19 -20.42
N PHE A 142 9.91 10.00 -20.62
CA PHE A 142 10.04 9.25 -21.88
C PHE A 142 9.02 9.64 -22.96
N ASN A 143 8.01 10.46 -22.62
CA ASN A 143 6.93 10.85 -23.54
C ASN A 143 6.79 12.38 -23.68
N ARG A 144 7.86 13.13 -23.41
CA ARG A 144 7.86 14.61 -23.45
C ARG A 144 6.76 15.21 -22.58
N PHE A 145 6.58 14.62 -21.40
CA PHE A 145 5.61 15.04 -20.39
C PHE A 145 4.19 15.11 -20.98
N THR A 146 3.66 13.97 -21.47
CA THR A 146 2.32 13.84 -22.08
C THR A 146 2.17 14.55 -23.43
N GLU A 147 3.25 14.63 -24.23
CA GLU A 147 3.26 15.50 -25.42
C GLU A 147 2.83 16.95 -25.08
N ALA A 148 2.80 17.34 -23.79
CA ALA A 148 2.44 18.68 -23.36
C ALA A 148 3.42 19.69 -23.98
N LEU A 149 4.63 19.24 -24.25
CA LEU A 149 5.69 20.05 -24.84
C LEU A 149 5.60 20.12 -26.38
N THR A 150 4.63 19.45 -27.00
CA THR A 150 4.39 19.46 -28.46
C THR A 150 3.01 20.01 -28.83
N GLY A 151 2.92 20.69 -29.97
CA GLY A 151 1.70 21.33 -30.48
C GLY A 151 1.66 22.85 -30.29
N PRO A 152 0.62 23.52 -30.81
CA PRO A 152 0.51 24.98 -30.74
C PRO A 152 0.30 25.42 -29.28
N THR A 153 1.14 26.34 -28.82
CA THR A 153 1.00 26.97 -27.50
C THR A 153 0.04 28.15 -27.59
N ILE A 154 -0.72 28.37 -26.53
CA ILE A 154 -1.57 29.55 -26.41
C ILE A 154 -0.70 30.65 -25.78
N PRO A 155 -0.59 31.85 -26.39
CA PRO A 155 0.15 32.94 -25.77
C PRO A 155 -0.56 33.39 -24.49
N CYS A 156 0.03 33.16 -23.32
CA CYS A 156 -0.40 33.85 -22.12
C CYS A 156 0.51 35.05 -21.87
N ARG A 157 0.03 36.25 -22.23
CA ARG A 157 0.80 37.50 -22.08
C ARG A 157 2.20 37.43 -22.71
N GLY A 158 2.29 36.83 -23.90
CA GLY A 158 3.54 36.69 -24.63
C GLY A 158 4.45 35.56 -24.17
N PHE A 159 4.01 34.72 -23.21
CA PHE A 159 4.72 33.50 -22.81
C PHE A 159 3.99 32.26 -23.33
N PRO A 160 4.69 31.24 -23.86
CA PRO A 160 4.07 29.99 -24.30
C PRO A 160 3.39 29.27 -23.14
N CYS A 161 2.13 28.88 -23.30
CA CYS A 161 1.39 28.12 -22.30
C CYS A 161 0.75 26.86 -22.84
N LYS A 162 0.56 25.89 -21.95
CA LYS A 162 -0.34 24.76 -22.14
C LYS A 162 -1.12 24.43 -20.88
N ARG A 163 -2.39 24.08 -21.06
CA ARG A 163 -3.25 23.62 -19.96
C ARG A 163 -3.11 22.12 -19.79
N VAL A 164 -3.11 21.67 -18.55
CA VAL A 164 -3.01 20.25 -18.18
C VAL A 164 -4.24 19.84 -17.35
N PRO A 165 -4.66 18.56 -17.40
CA PRO A 165 -5.89 18.10 -16.74
C PRO A 165 -5.78 17.91 -15.21
N GLU A 166 -4.68 18.31 -14.59
CA GLU A 166 -4.42 18.15 -13.15
C GLU A 166 -4.72 19.43 -12.37
N ARG A 167 -5.15 19.24 -11.13
CA ARG A 167 -5.18 20.31 -10.13
C ARG A 167 -3.77 20.73 -9.74
N ALA A 168 -3.63 21.97 -9.28
CA ALA A 168 -2.34 22.57 -8.94
C ALA A 168 -1.49 21.71 -7.99
N GLU A 169 -2.09 21.13 -6.95
CA GLU A 169 -1.36 20.34 -5.95
C GLU A 169 -0.76 19.03 -6.52
N VAL A 170 -1.49 18.34 -7.41
CA VAL A 170 -1.02 17.10 -8.05
C VAL A 170 0.08 17.45 -9.05
N LEU A 171 -0.15 18.50 -9.85
CA LEU A 171 0.84 19.01 -10.80
C LEU A 171 2.12 19.45 -10.10
N ASN A 172 2.01 20.09 -8.93
CA ASN A 172 3.17 20.50 -8.14
C ASN A 172 4.02 19.30 -7.74
N VAL A 173 3.40 18.21 -7.26
CA VAL A 173 4.12 16.97 -6.91
C VAL A 173 4.78 16.32 -8.14
N LEU A 174 4.08 16.29 -9.29
CA LEU A 174 4.63 15.76 -10.54
C LEU A 174 5.85 16.56 -11.01
N LEU A 175 5.80 17.89 -10.94
CA LEU A 175 6.91 18.76 -11.31
C LEU A 175 8.08 18.62 -10.34
N HIS A 176 7.84 18.58 -9.03
CA HIS A 176 8.89 18.27 -8.04
C HIS A 176 9.57 16.94 -8.33
N THR A 177 8.80 15.92 -8.71
CA THR A 177 9.30 14.60 -9.10
C THR A 177 10.18 14.67 -10.35
N ALA A 178 9.73 15.36 -11.39
CA ALA A 178 10.48 15.55 -12.64
C ALA A 178 11.80 16.33 -12.44
N TYR A 179 11.78 17.31 -11.54
CA TYR A 179 12.96 18.11 -11.20
C TYR A 179 13.88 17.44 -10.17
N GLY A 180 13.50 16.28 -9.61
CA GLY A 180 14.28 15.59 -8.60
C GLY A 180 14.36 16.32 -7.25
N VAL A 181 13.37 17.17 -6.95
CA VAL A 181 13.31 17.97 -5.72
C VAL A 181 12.17 17.49 -4.83
N SER A 182 12.38 17.47 -3.51
CA SER A 182 11.34 17.06 -2.56
C SER A 182 10.15 18.05 -2.54
N PRO A 183 8.90 17.58 -2.61
CA PRO A 183 7.72 18.42 -2.40
C PRO A 183 7.36 18.62 -0.91
N SER A 184 8.19 18.15 0.03
CA SER A 184 7.87 18.12 1.47
C SER A 184 7.53 19.48 2.08
N ALA A 185 8.09 20.58 1.55
CA ALA A 185 7.80 21.94 2.01
C ALA A 185 6.32 22.33 1.82
N PHE A 186 5.60 21.65 0.91
CA PHE A 186 4.20 21.90 0.60
C PHE A 186 3.24 20.98 1.36
N VAL A 187 3.78 20.05 2.15
CA VAL A 187 3.01 19.09 2.99
C VAL A 187 1.85 18.45 2.20
N PRO A 188 2.13 17.78 1.06
CA PRO A 188 1.06 17.21 0.24
C PRO A 188 0.29 16.14 1.01
N SER A 189 -1.03 16.12 0.84
CA SER A 189 -1.90 15.12 1.45
C SER A 189 -1.64 13.73 0.87
N LEU A 190 -2.02 12.68 1.60
CA LEU A 190 -1.93 11.30 1.10
C LEU A 190 -2.69 11.11 -0.22
N THR A 191 -3.87 11.72 -0.36
CA THR A 191 -4.65 11.69 -1.61
C THR A 191 -3.87 12.34 -2.74
N THR A 192 -3.32 13.55 -2.53
CA THR A 192 -2.49 14.24 -3.53
C THR A 192 -1.29 13.40 -3.95
N LEU A 193 -0.61 12.75 -3.00
CA LEU A 193 0.54 11.88 -3.27
C LEU A 193 0.15 10.65 -4.09
N THR A 194 -0.94 9.98 -3.72
CA THR A 194 -1.41 8.78 -4.42
C THR A 194 -1.94 9.09 -5.81
N ASP A 195 -2.67 10.21 -5.97
CA ASP A 195 -3.10 10.71 -7.28
C ASP A 195 -1.90 11.05 -8.16
N ALA A 196 -0.87 11.72 -7.62
CA ALA A 196 0.35 12.03 -8.36
C ALA A 196 1.09 10.76 -8.81
N ILE A 197 1.24 9.75 -7.94
CA ILE A 197 1.81 8.45 -8.28
C ILE A 197 1.03 7.81 -9.44
N GLY A 198 -0.30 7.86 -9.36
CA GLY A 198 -1.22 7.40 -10.40
C GLY A 198 -0.98 8.03 -11.78
N ARG A 199 -0.58 9.31 -11.78
CA ARG A 199 -0.36 10.11 -13.00
C ARG A 199 1.06 10.04 -13.54
N LEU A 200 2.05 9.54 -12.78
CA LEU A 200 3.44 9.45 -13.24
C LEU A 200 3.58 8.80 -14.64
N PRO A 201 2.95 7.64 -14.93
CA PRO A 201 3.07 7.03 -16.27
C PRO A 201 2.47 7.89 -17.38
N THR A 202 1.39 8.64 -17.09
CA THR A 202 0.76 9.55 -18.07
C THR A 202 1.77 10.61 -18.51
N TYR A 203 2.58 11.09 -17.58
CA TYR A 203 3.63 12.10 -17.78
C TYR A 203 4.98 11.53 -18.21
N GLY A 204 5.05 10.24 -18.52
CA GLY A 204 6.29 9.60 -18.94
C GLY A 204 7.32 9.50 -17.82
N LEU A 205 6.91 9.62 -16.57
CA LEU A 205 7.75 9.42 -15.40
C LEU A 205 7.60 7.97 -14.93
N ASN A 206 8.71 7.28 -14.70
CA ASN A 206 8.66 5.88 -14.25
C ASN A 206 8.34 5.81 -12.74
N PRO A 207 7.17 5.28 -12.32
CA PRO A 207 6.82 5.19 -10.90
C PRO A 207 7.86 4.44 -10.07
N LYS A 208 8.44 3.36 -10.61
CA LYS A 208 9.43 2.53 -9.90
C LYS A 208 10.72 3.28 -9.59
N ALA A 209 11.09 4.24 -10.45
CA ALA A 209 12.29 5.05 -10.25
C ALA A 209 12.06 6.15 -9.21
N HIS A 210 10.88 6.77 -9.22
CA HIS A 210 10.59 7.95 -8.39
C HIS A 210 9.97 7.63 -7.02
N VAL A 211 9.38 6.44 -6.87
CA VAL A 211 8.77 5.96 -5.61
C VAL A 211 9.61 4.84 -5.00
N ALA A 212 10.93 4.89 -5.22
CA ALA A 212 11.88 3.96 -4.60
C ALA A 212 12.11 4.31 -3.11
N PRO A 213 12.44 3.31 -2.26
CA PRO A 213 12.78 3.55 -0.86
C PRO A 213 13.87 4.62 -0.68
N GLY A 214 13.70 5.51 0.30
CA GLY A 214 14.58 6.66 0.52
C GLY A 214 14.35 7.84 -0.41
N GLY A 215 13.50 7.70 -1.44
CA GLY A 215 13.06 8.79 -2.31
C GLY A 215 12.04 9.71 -1.62
N PRO A 216 11.94 11.00 -2.01
CA PRO A 216 11.06 11.96 -1.35
C PRO A 216 9.59 11.54 -1.31
N ILE A 217 9.06 11.02 -2.43
CA ILE A 217 7.66 10.59 -2.53
C ILE A 217 7.42 9.36 -1.65
N PHE A 218 8.33 8.40 -1.65
CA PHE A 218 8.23 7.20 -0.81
C PHE A 218 8.16 7.57 0.67
N GLU A 219 9.05 8.45 1.13
CA GLU A 219 9.10 8.87 2.54
C GLU A 219 7.85 9.65 2.96
N LEU A 220 7.31 10.50 2.08
CA LEU A 220 6.08 11.24 2.33
C LEU A 220 4.85 10.32 2.43
N VAL A 221 4.76 9.31 1.55
CA VAL A 221 3.70 8.29 1.63
C VAL A 221 3.87 7.44 2.89
N ARG A 222 5.09 7.00 3.20
CA ARG A 222 5.41 6.21 4.40
C ARG A 222 4.96 6.92 5.68
N ALA A 223 5.19 8.23 5.78
CA ALA A 223 4.77 9.02 6.94
C ALA A 223 3.25 9.08 7.15
N GLN A 224 2.47 8.81 6.09
CA GLN A 224 1.01 8.93 6.08
C GLN A 224 0.29 7.58 5.85
N ALA A 225 1.03 6.50 5.61
CA ALA A 225 0.49 5.23 5.11
C ALA A 225 -0.58 4.59 6.03
N ALA A 226 -0.44 4.78 7.35
CA ALA A 226 -1.39 4.27 8.33
C ALA A 226 -2.79 4.92 8.25
N LEU A 227 -2.94 6.07 7.59
CA LEU A 227 -4.22 6.76 7.44
C LEU A 227 -5.17 6.01 6.49
N SER A 228 -4.63 5.38 5.45
CA SER A 228 -5.41 4.62 4.47
C SER A 228 -4.57 3.50 3.85
N PRO A 229 -4.23 2.46 4.64
CA PRO A 229 -3.25 1.46 4.22
C PRO A 229 -3.72 0.63 3.02
N LEU A 230 -5.04 0.38 2.90
CA LEU A 230 -5.59 -0.36 1.78
C LEU A 230 -5.49 0.43 0.47
N HIS A 231 -5.76 1.74 0.52
CA HIS A 231 -5.62 2.63 -0.63
C HIS A 231 -4.17 2.69 -1.11
N VAL A 232 -3.23 2.89 -0.19
CA VAL A 232 -1.79 2.93 -0.51
C VAL A 232 -1.31 1.59 -1.07
N TYR A 233 -1.74 0.47 -0.50
CA TYR A 233 -1.41 -0.86 -1.02
C TYR A 233 -1.97 -1.08 -2.43
N THR A 234 -3.18 -0.61 -2.69
CA THR A 234 -3.83 -0.66 -4.02
C THR A 234 -3.04 0.13 -5.04
N VAL A 235 -2.69 1.39 -4.74
CA VAL A 235 -1.87 2.24 -5.63
C VAL A 235 -0.49 1.62 -5.87
N ALA A 236 0.13 1.07 -4.82
CA ALA A 236 1.38 0.36 -4.96
C ALA A 236 1.26 -0.84 -5.91
N ALA A 237 0.18 -1.62 -5.79
CA ALA A 237 -0.07 -2.78 -6.63
C ALA A 237 -0.35 -2.40 -8.11
N MET A 238 -1.17 -1.37 -8.35
CA MET A 238 -1.50 -0.89 -9.70
C MET A 238 -0.27 -0.48 -10.52
N HIS A 239 0.79 -0.01 -9.85
CA HIS A 239 2.03 0.45 -10.48
C HIS A 239 3.22 -0.49 -10.25
N ASP A 240 2.98 -1.70 -9.72
CA ASP A 240 4.00 -2.71 -9.43
C ASP A 240 5.14 -2.17 -8.54
N LEU A 241 4.76 -1.38 -7.51
CA LEU A 241 5.66 -0.75 -6.54
C LEU A 241 5.84 -1.67 -5.33
N PHE A 242 6.48 -2.82 -5.54
CA PHE A 242 6.66 -3.84 -4.50
C PHE A 242 7.24 -3.30 -3.17
N PRO A 243 8.29 -2.45 -3.14
CA PRO A 243 8.80 -1.92 -1.87
C PRO A 243 7.77 -1.10 -1.09
N LEU A 244 6.89 -0.37 -1.78
CA LEU A 244 5.82 0.40 -1.15
C LEU A 244 4.72 -0.51 -0.60
N ALA A 245 4.34 -1.52 -1.36
CA ALA A 245 3.39 -2.54 -0.93
C ALA A 245 3.90 -3.31 0.29
N GLN A 246 5.19 -3.66 0.30
CA GLN A 246 5.83 -4.33 1.43
C GLN A 246 5.81 -3.44 2.68
N MET A 247 6.18 -2.17 2.54
CA MET A 247 6.19 -1.20 3.65
C MET A 247 4.79 -1.04 4.29
N VAL A 248 3.73 -0.96 3.48
CA VAL A 248 2.37 -0.72 4.02
C VAL A 248 1.68 -2.00 4.49
N SER A 249 2.08 -3.18 4.02
CA SER A 249 1.43 -4.46 4.34
C SER A 249 1.25 -4.78 5.84
N PRO A 250 2.15 -4.39 6.77
CA PRO A 250 1.92 -4.60 8.20
C PRO A 250 0.68 -3.87 8.75
N HIS A 251 0.31 -2.74 8.14
CA HIS A 251 -0.90 -1.99 8.52
C HIS A 251 -2.21 -2.68 8.08
N LEU A 252 -2.11 -3.73 7.26
CA LEU A 252 -3.25 -4.50 6.79
C LEU A 252 -3.49 -5.79 7.58
N LEU A 253 -2.65 -6.12 8.57
CA LEU A 253 -2.83 -7.35 9.36
C LEU A 253 -4.18 -7.42 10.08
N SER A 254 -4.70 -6.27 10.51
CA SER A 254 -6.02 -6.14 11.14
C SER A 254 -7.17 -6.05 10.13
N TYR A 255 -6.87 -5.92 8.82
CA TYR A 255 -7.88 -5.77 7.79
C TYR A 255 -8.59 -7.11 7.52
N PRO A 256 -9.92 -7.21 7.67
CA PRO A 256 -10.63 -8.44 7.39
C PRO A 256 -10.75 -8.65 5.87
N ILE A 257 -9.89 -9.51 5.30
CA ILE A 257 -9.89 -9.81 3.85
C ILE A 257 -11.29 -10.22 3.34
N SER A 258 -12.11 -10.87 4.18
CA SER A 258 -13.48 -11.26 3.82
C SER A 258 -14.45 -10.09 3.60
N SER A 259 -14.13 -8.88 4.08
CA SER A 259 -14.93 -7.67 3.81
C SER A 259 -14.44 -6.88 2.59
N MET A 260 -13.42 -7.38 1.89
CA MET A 260 -12.90 -6.74 0.69
C MET A 260 -13.94 -6.79 -0.43
N THR A 261 -14.21 -5.64 -1.03
CA THR A 261 -15.11 -5.55 -2.19
C THR A 261 -14.42 -6.03 -3.47
N ASP A 262 -15.20 -6.44 -4.47
CA ASP A 262 -14.68 -6.82 -5.78
C ASP A 262 -13.90 -5.68 -6.45
N ALA A 263 -14.33 -4.43 -6.25
CA ALA A 263 -13.64 -3.24 -6.77
C ALA A 263 -12.25 -3.09 -6.13
N GLN A 264 -12.13 -3.25 -4.81
CA GLN A 264 -10.85 -3.24 -4.11
C GLN A 264 -9.94 -4.39 -4.56
N ALA A 265 -10.48 -5.62 -4.64
CA ALA A 265 -9.74 -6.78 -5.10
C ALA A 265 -9.24 -6.61 -6.54
N SER A 266 -10.08 -6.05 -7.43
CA SER A 266 -9.72 -5.73 -8.81
C SER A 266 -8.65 -4.64 -8.88
N GLY A 267 -8.70 -3.62 -8.02
CA GLY A 267 -7.71 -2.56 -7.95
C GLY A 267 -6.33 -3.07 -7.50
N ILE A 268 -6.30 -3.97 -6.52
CA ILE A 268 -5.05 -4.61 -6.04
C ILE A 268 -4.50 -5.57 -7.11
N GLY A 269 -5.37 -6.29 -7.80
CA GLY A 269 -4.98 -7.29 -8.78
C GLY A 269 -4.46 -8.59 -8.15
N ALA A 270 -4.41 -9.65 -8.95
CA ALA A 270 -4.24 -11.02 -8.45
C ALA A 270 -2.90 -11.27 -7.74
N VAL A 271 -1.80 -10.67 -8.23
CA VAL A 271 -0.44 -10.90 -7.71
C VAL A 271 -0.30 -10.34 -6.29
N TYR A 272 -0.66 -9.07 -6.10
CA TYR A 272 -0.58 -8.43 -4.79
C TYR A 272 -1.65 -8.96 -3.83
N LEU A 273 -2.83 -9.30 -4.32
CA LEU A 273 -3.85 -9.93 -3.49
C LEU A 273 -3.38 -11.29 -2.95
N LYS A 274 -2.70 -12.09 -3.79
CA LYS A 274 -2.06 -13.34 -3.36
C LYS A 274 -1.02 -13.09 -2.28
N HIS A 275 -0.16 -12.07 -2.42
CA HIS A 275 0.84 -11.73 -1.40
C HIS A 275 0.18 -11.40 -0.05
N LEU A 276 -0.83 -10.54 -0.05
CA LEU A 276 -1.56 -10.16 1.16
C LEU A 276 -2.25 -11.36 1.82
N PHE A 277 -2.92 -12.21 1.03
CA PHE A 277 -3.56 -13.42 1.53
C PHE A 277 -2.55 -14.39 2.15
N LEU A 278 -1.42 -14.62 1.47
CA LEU A 278 -0.36 -15.50 1.97
C LEU A 278 0.28 -14.94 3.25
N LEU A 279 0.45 -13.63 3.38
CA LEU A 279 0.90 -13.01 4.62
C LEU A 279 -0.05 -13.34 5.79
N HIS A 280 -1.36 -13.12 5.61
CA HIS A 280 -2.36 -13.40 6.63
C HIS A 280 -2.37 -14.89 7.00
N ARG A 281 -2.36 -15.77 5.99
CA ARG A 281 -2.35 -17.22 6.17
C ARG A 281 -1.11 -17.70 6.90
N ARG A 282 0.09 -17.29 6.45
CA ARG A 282 1.38 -17.69 7.05
C ARG A 282 1.48 -17.26 8.50
N ARG A 283 1.00 -16.07 8.86
CA ARG A 283 0.98 -15.63 10.26
C ARG A 283 0.06 -16.51 11.11
N VAL A 284 -1.17 -16.78 10.68
CA VAL A 284 -2.08 -17.64 11.45
C VAL A 284 -1.55 -19.07 11.56
N ASP A 285 -0.92 -19.60 10.51
CA ASP A 285 -0.27 -20.90 10.55
C ASP A 285 0.93 -20.92 11.52
N ALA A 286 1.77 -19.88 11.52
CA ALA A 286 2.84 -19.75 12.50
C ALA A 286 2.30 -19.74 13.94
N LEU A 287 1.22 -19.00 14.23
CA LEU A 287 0.60 -19.01 15.55
C LEU A 287 0.10 -20.43 15.94
N ARG A 288 -0.48 -21.17 14.99
CA ARG A 288 -0.88 -22.56 15.21
C ARG A 288 0.30 -23.43 15.61
N ASP A 289 1.40 -23.35 14.86
CA ASP A 289 2.60 -24.14 15.12
C ASP A 289 3.23 -23.78 16.47
N LEU A 290 3.26 -22.48 16.79
CA LEU A 290 3.73 -21.96 18.07
C LEU A 290 2.91 -22.42 19.26
N LEU A 291 1.63 -22.79 19.07
CA LEU A 291 0.77 -23.29 20.14
C LEU A 291 0.56 -24.81 20.10
N ALA A 292 1.06 -25.50 19.06
CA ALA A 292 0.86 -26.93 18.88
C ALA A 292 1.47 -27.78 20.00
N GLN A 293 2.64 -27.39 20.51
CA GLN A 293 3.36 -28.15 21.53
C GLN A 293 3.06 -27.66 22.95
N PRO A 294 2.57 -28.53 23.87
CA PRO A 294 2.40 -28.18 25.27
C PRO A 294 3.75 -28.00 25.99
N PRO A 295 3.74 -27.53 27.26
CA PRO A 295 4.95 -27.47 28.08
C PRO A 295 5.63 -28.83 28.22
N GLN A 296 6.96 -28.84 28.27
CA GLN A 296 7.72 -30.08 28.49
C GLN A 296 7.41 -30.68 29.87
N PHE A 297 7.34 -32.00 29.91
CA PHE A 297 7.14 -32.76 31.13
C PHE A 297 8.39 -32.73 32.01
N HIS A 298 8.18 -32.63 33.32
CA HIS A 298 9.24 -32.76 34.31
C HIS A 298 9.24 -34.18 34.90
N PRO A 299 10.35 -34.63 35.50
CA PRO A 299 10.38 -35.91 36.22
C PRO A 299 9.25 -35.98 37.26
N ALA A 300 8.62 -37.15 37.40
CA ALA A 300 7.53 -37.33 38.36
C ALA A 300 7.99 -37.03 39.80
N THR A 301 7.13 -36.37 40.56
CA THR A 301 7.34 -36.06 41.98
C THR A 301 6.16 -36.58 42.80
N ASP A 302 6.30 -36.62 44.13
CA ASP A 302 5.23 -37.05 45.03
C ASP A 302 3.95 -36.18 44.91
N ALA A 303 4.10 -34.93 44.44
CA ALA A 303 3.01 -33.98 44.25
C ALA A 303 2.48 -33.93 42.81
N CYS A 304 3.17 -34.53 41.83
CA CYS A 304 2.80 -34.43 40.42
C CYS A 304 3.32 -35.62 39.60
N ASP A 305 2.40 -36.49 39.21
CA ASP A 305 2.65 -37.65 38.38
C ASP A 305 2.45 -37.36 36.88
N TYR A 306 2.74 -38.34 36.03
CA TYR A 306 2.49 -38.22 34.58
C TYR A 306 1.00 -38.11 34.24
N GLY A 307 0.09 -38.54 35.12
CA GLY A 307 -1.35 -38.31 34.98
C GLY A 307 -1.71 -36.83 34.99
N ALA A 308 -1.25 -36.12 36.03
CA ALA A 308 -1.42 -34.68 36.18
C ALA A 308 -0.76 -33.90 35.03
N GLN A 309 0.46 -34.30 34.61
CA GLN A 309 1.16 -33.65 33.49
C GLN A 309 0.44 -33.83 32.15
N ARG A 310 -0.15 -35.01 31.89
CA ARG A 310 -1.03 -35.21 30.72
C ARG A 310 -2.31 -34.39 30.81
N GLY A 311 -2.83 -34.17 32.03
CA GLY A 311 -3.92 -33.23 32.28
C GLY A 311 -3.57 -31.82 31.85
N LEU A 312 -2.39 -31.32 32.24
CA LEU A 312 -1.87 -30.03 31.79
C LEU A 312 -1.75 -29.96 30.27
N ALA A 313 -1.21 -30.98 29.61
CA ALA A 313 -1.11 -31.02 28.15
C ALA A 313 -2.49 -30.90 27.46
N ARG A 314 -3.52 -31.58 27.98
CA ARG A 314 -4.89 -31.45 27.46
C ARG A 314 -5.46 -30.05 27.67
N SER A 315 -5.28 -29.48 28.87
CA SER A 315 -5.75 -28.11 29.15
C SER A 315 -5.00 -27.06 28.33
N TRP A 316 -3.72 -27.29 28.03
CA TRP A 316 -2.97 -26.48 27.06
C TRP A 316 -3.62 -26.55 25.69
N SER A 317 -3.87 -27.75 25.15
CA SER A 317 -4.50 -27.92 23.84
C SER A 317 -5.87 -27.26 23.77
N ALA A 318 -6.66 -27.32 24.85
CA ALA A 318 -7.94 -26.63 24.92
C ALA A 318 -7.79 -25.10 24.88
N ALA A 319 -6.89 -24.52 25.68
CA ALA A 319 -6.61 -23.09 25.66
C ALA A 319 -6.05 -22.62 24.31
N ALA A 320 -5.14 -23.40 23.71
CA ALA A 320 -4.62 -23.15 22.37
C ALA A 320 -5.72 -23.17 21.31
N ALA A 321 -6.64 -24.14 21.38
CA ALA A 321 -7.78 -24.22 20.45
C ALA A 321 -8.68 -22.98 20.56
N THR A 322 -8.91 -22.46 21.77
CA THR A 322 -9.65 -21.20 21.96
C THR A 322 -8.96 -20.04 21.26
N VAL A 323 -7.65 -19.84 21.47
CA VAL A 323 -6.88 -18.79 20.78
C VAL A 323 -6.96 -18.95 19.26
N LEU A 324 -6.83 -20.19 18.76
CA LEU A 324 -6.83 -20.47 17.32
C LEU A 324 -8.20 -20.31 16.66
N SER A 325 -9.29 -20.49 17.42
CA SER A 325 -10.65 -20.29 16.89
C SER A 325 -10.95 -18.83 16.57
N GLU A 326 -10.30 -17.90 17.27
CA GLU A 326 -10.44 -16.45 17.08
C GLU A 326 -9.17 -15.84 16.47
N ALA A 327 -8.23 -16.67 16.00
CA ALA A 327 -6.93 -16.21 15.55
C ALA A 327 -7.04 -15.28 14.35
N ARG A 328 -6.38 -14.12 14.50
CA ARG A 328 -6.18 -13.14 13.44
C ARG A 328 -4.68 -12.92 13.19
N PRO A 329 -4.29 -12.44 12.00
CA PRO A 329 -2.89 -12.10 11.74
C PRO A 329 -2.32 -11.07 12.72
N ASP A 330 -3.17 -10.22 13.29
CA ASP A 330 -2.86 -9.19 14.29
C ASP A 330 -3.15 -9.63 15.74
N THR A 331 -3.31 -10.92 16.02
CA THR A 331 -3.57 -11.43 17.39
C THR A 331 -2.57 -10.83 18.37
N SER A 332 -3.08 -10.16 19.42
CA SER A 332 -2.23 -9.47 20.38
C SER A 332 -1.54 -10.43 21.33
N VAL A 333 -0.38 -10.03 21.85
CA VAL A 333 0.33 -10.78 22.91
C VAL A 333 -0.56 -10.99 24.13
N GLY A 334 -1.34 -9.97 24.52
CA GLY A 334 -2.26 -10.05 25.64
C GLY A 334 -3.32 -11.13 25.46
N ALA A 335 -3.89 -11.26 24.25
CA ALA A 335 -4.88 -12.30 23.96
C ALA A 335 -4.30 -13.72 24.14
N ILE A 336 -3.05 -13.93 23.71
CA ILE A 336 -2.35 -15.21 23.91
C ILE A 336 -2.11 -15.48 25.40
N GLU A 337 -1.57 -14.51 26.13
CA GLU A 337 -1.26 -14.68 27.56
C GLU A 337 -2.52 -14.90 28.41
N ASP A 338 -3.60 -14.16 28.12
CA ASP A 338 -4.86 -14.24 28.85
C ASP A 338 -5.53 -15.61 28.72
N ALA A 339 -5.42 -16.25 27.55
CA ALA A 339 -5.93 -17.60 27.33
C ALA A 339 -5.28 -18.64 28.26
N PHE A 340 -4.00 -18.46 28.62
CA PHE A 340 -3.27 -19.37 29.52
C PHE A 340 -3.27 -18.92 30.98
N ARG A 341 -3.77 -17.73 31.30
CA ARG A 341 -3.80 -17.17 32.66
C ARG A 341 -4.63 -18.02 33.61
N GLY A 342 -5.84 -18.43 33.18
CA GLY A 342 -6.72 -19.30 33.97
C GLY A 342 -6.10 -20.67 34.24
N LEU A 343 -5.44 -21.24 33.23
CA LEU A 343 -4.70 -22.49 33.37
C LEU A 343 -3.57 -22.36 34.41
N LYS A 344 -2.76 -21.29 34.34
CA LYS A 344 -1.71 -21.02 35.33
C LYS A 344 -2.24 -20.91 36.75
N ALA A 345 -3.40 -20.28 36.94
CA ALA A 345 -4.02 -20.11 38.25
C ALA A 345 -4.49 -21.45 38.86
N SER A 346 -4.99 -22.36 38.02
CA SER A 346 -5.49 -23.67 38.44
C SER A 346 -4.41 -24.70 38.83
N LEU A 347 -3.15 -24.47 38.45
CA LEU A 347 -2.05 -25.40 38.75
C LEU A 347 -1.57 -25.30 40.20
N THR A 348 -1.44 -26.44 40.88
CA THR A 348 -0.86 -26.54 42.22
C THR A 348 0.64 -26.87 42.20
N CYS A 349 1.10 -27.65 41.21
CA CYS A 349 2.51 -28.01 41.04
C CYS A 349 3.35 -26.80 40.55
N ALA A 350 4.42 -26.48 41.30
CA ALA A 350 5.31 -25.36 40.99
C ALA A 350 6.10 -25.56 39.69
N GLU A 351 6.61 -26.77 39.43
CA GLU A 351 7.36 -27.09 38.21
C GLU A 351 6.47 -27.01 36.95
N CYS A 352 5.24 -27.54 37.02
CA CYS A 352 4.25 -27.37 35.96
C CYS A 352 3.94 -25.90 35.69
N ARG A 353 3.75 -25.09 36.75
CA ARG A 353 3.49 -23.65 36.62
C ARG A 353 4.65 -22.93 35.93
N LYS A 354 5.89 -23.25 36.32
CA LYS A 354 7.11 -22.73 35.72
C LYS A 354 7.26 -23.14 34.26
N GLY A 355 7.05 -24.43 33.95
CA GLY A 355 7.10 -24.96 32.59
C GLY A 355 6.07 -24.31 31.68
N LEU A 356 4.83 -24.14 32.17
CA LEU A 356 3.79 -23.40 31.45
C LEU A 356 4.20 -21.95 31.18
N GLU A 357 4.71 -21.24 32.19
CA GLU A 357 5.11 -19.85 32.04
C GLU A 357 6.25 -19.67 31.03
N ILE A 358 7.27 -20.53 31.09
CA ILE A 358 8.37 -20.56 30.11
C ILE A 358 7.81 -20.81 28.71
N ARG A 359 6.88 -21.75 28.57
CA ARG A 359 6.33 -22.13 27.28
C ARG A 359 5.47 -21.01 26.65
N VAL A 360 4.63 -20.35 27.46
CA VAL A 360 3.82 -19.20 27.02
C VAL A 360 4.72 -18.04 26.62
N ARG A 361 5.71 -17.67 27.46
CA ARG A 361 6.67 -16.62 27.12
C ARG A 361 7.39 -16.91 25.80
N ARG A 362 7.83 -18.15 25.59
CA ARG A 362 8.48 -18.56 24.35
C ARG A 362 7.53 -18.39 23.15
N ALA A 363 6.28 -18.86 23.25
CA ALA A 363 5.29 -18.68 22.19
C ALA A 363 5.07 -17.20 21.85
N VAL A 364 4.95 -16.35 22.88
CA VAL A 364 4.78 -14.90 22.73
C VAL A 364 5.97 -14.26 22.03
N VAL A 365 7.20 -14.56 22.47
CA VAL A 365 8.41 -14.01 21.86
C VAL A 365 8.52 -14.45 20.40
N GLU A 366 8.36 -15.74 20.12
CA GLU A 366 8.40 -16.25 18.75
C GLU A 366 7.28 -15.66 17.87
N TRP A 367 6.08 -15.40 18.44
CA TRP A 367 4.97 -14.75 17.74
C TRP A 367 5.32 -13.31 17.32
N THR A 368 5.93 -12.53 18.21
CA THR A 368 6.36 -11.17 17.90
C THR A 368 7.46 -11.09 16.84
N MET A 369 8.20 -12.18 16.65
CA MET A 369 9.26 -12.29 15.64
C MET A 369 8.75 -12.82 14.29
N THR A 370 7.48 -13.24 14.21
CA THR A 370 6.89 -13.72 12.95
C THR A 370 6.77 -12.55 11.97
N SER A 371 7.10 -12.77 10.69
CA SER A 371 7.05 -11.72 9.66
C SER A 371 5.69 -11.02 9.59
N THR A 372 5.69 -9.69 9.52
CA THR A 372 4.49 -8.84 9.45
C THR A 372 4.29 -8.23 8.07
N SER A 373 5.24 -8.38 7.15
CA SER A 373 5.16 -7.86 5.78
C SER A 373 5.21 -8.99 4.74
N ILE A 374 4.70 -8.69 3.53
CA ILE A 374 4.74 -9.58 2.37
C ILE A 374 6.16 -9.93 1.92
#